data_AF-A0A940AYS2-F1
#
_entry.id   AF-A0A940AYS2-F1
#
_cell.length_a   1.000
_cell.length_b   1.000
_cell.length_c   1.000
_cell.angle_alpha   90.00
_cell.angle_beta   90.00
_cell.angle_gamma   90.00
#
_symmetry.space_group_name_H-M   'P 1'
#
loop_
_entity.id
_entity.type
_entity.pdbx_description
1 polymer ?
#
loop_
_entity_poly.entity_id
_entity_poly.type
_entity_poly.pdbx_seq_one_letter_code
_entity_poly.pdbx_strand_id
1 'polypeptide(L)' 'LSRNESCGGHFREEYQTEEGEAKRDDENYFYVGCWEYKGKGNEPELIKEPLEYEAIKVQTRNYKN' A
#
# COMPACT_ATOMS: atom_id res chain seq x y z
N LEU A 1 4.75 8.51 7.49
CA LEU A 1 4.65 7.38 6.54
C LEU A 1 4.15 7.90 5.21
N SER A 2 4.67 7.44 4.08
CA SER A 2 4.25 7.88 2.73
C SER A 2 3.02 7.16 2.19
N ARG A 3 2.64 6.02 2.78
CA ARG A 3 1.54 5.16 2.35
C ARG A 3 0.29 5.42 3.21
N ASN A 4 -0.66 6.17 2.65
CA ASN A 4 -1.92 6.57 3.31
C ASN A 4 -3.08 5.63 2.93
N GLU A 5 -2.93 4.35 3.28
CA GLU A 5 -3.95 3.31 3.13
C GLU A 5 -3.74 2.21 4.19
N SER A 6 -4.61 1.20 4.21
CA SER A 6 -4.34 -0.10 4.87
C SER A 6 -4.40 -1.23 3.86
N CYS A 7 -3.34 -2.04 3.78
CA CYS A 7 -3.26 -3.18 2.87
C CYS A 7 -2.39 -4.29 3.45
N GLY A 8 -3.00 -5.47 3.69
CA GLY A 8 -2.29 -6.62 4.25
C GLY A 8 -1.81 -6.35 5.68
N GLY A 9 -0.52 -6.58 5.96
CA GLY A 9 0.09 -6.31 7.28
C GLY A 9 0.36 -4.83 7.57
N HIS A 10 0.22 -3.95 6.57
CA HIS A 10 0.28 -2.50 6.77
C HIS A 10 -1.13 -2.01 7.12
N PHE A 11 -1.38 -1.72 8.39
CA PHE A 11 -2.70 -1.33 8.90
C PHE A 11 -2.64 0.02 9.63
N ARG A 12 -3.57 0.90 9.28
CA ARG A 12 -3.76 2.22 9.89
C ARG A 12 -5.23 2.40 10.21
N GLU A 13 -5.55 2.71 11.46
CA GLU A 13 -6.93 2.89 11.92
C GLU A 13 -7.66 4.02 11.19
N GLU A 14 -6.93 5.04 10.70
CA GLU A 14 -7.52 6.11 9.88
C GLU A 14 -7.99 5.62 8.49
N TYR A 15 -7.47 4.48 8.03
CA TYR A 15 -7.70 3.89 6.71
C TYR A 15 -8.24 2.47 6.83
N GLN A 16 -9.30 2.31 7.62
CA GLN A 16 -10.06 1.07 7.72
C GLN A 16 -11.47 1.25 7.16
N THR A 17 -12.14 0.13 6.86
CA THR A 17 -13.59 0.14 6.56
C THR A 17 -14.37 0.44 7.85
N GLU A 18 -15.67 0.74 7.74
CA GLU A 18 -16.53 0.92 8.91
C GLU A 18 -16.58 -0.32 9.81
N GLU A 19 -16.33 -1.50 9.23
CA GLU A 19 -16.24 -2.77 9.93
C GLU A 19 -14.86 -3.02 10.55
N GLY A 20 -13.89 -2.12 10.40
CA GLY A 20 -12.54 -2.26 10.95
C GLY A 20 -11.58 -3.15 10.14
N GLU A 21 -11.92 -3.45 8.88
CA GLU A 21 -11.03 -4.20 7.98
C GLU A 21 -10.09 -3.24 7.24
N ALA A 22 -8.98 -3.76 6.71
CA ALA A 22 -8.03 -2.97 5.93
C ALA A 22 -8.70 -2.38 4.67
N LYS A 23 -8.72 -1.05 4.56
CA LYS A 23 -9.21 -0.35 3.37
C LYS A 23 -8.05 -0.06 2.43
N ARG A 24 -7.89 -0.93 1.42
CA ARG A 24 -6.89 -0.78 0.35
C ARG A 24 -7.34 0.27 -0.66
N ASP A 25 -6.39 1.06 -1.15
CA ASP A 25 -6.59 2.11 -2.14
C ASP A 25 -5.78 1.78 -3.41
N ASP A 26 -6.47 1.10 -4.33
CA ASP A 26 -5.93 0.65 -5.62
C ASP A 26 -5.73 1.80 -6.62
N GLU A 27 -6.25 3.01 -6.37
CA GLU A 27 -6.04 4.16 -7.26
C GLU A 27 -4.69 4.81 -6.99
N ASN A 28 -4.31 4.96 -5.71
CA ASN A 28 -3.12 5.71 -5.32
C ASN A 28 -1.93 4.82 -4.92
N TYR A 29 -2.16 3.57 -4.49
CA TYR A 29 -1.13 2.73 -3.86
C TYR A 29 -0.93 1.36 -4.52
N PHE A 30 -1.34 1.21 -5.78
CA PHE A 30 -1.14 0.00 -6.56
C PHE A 30 0.28 -0.13 -7.13
N TYR A 31 1.27 -0.14 -6.23
CA TYR A 31 2.69 -0.23 -6.54
C TYR A 31 3.48 -0.89 -5.41
N VAL A 32 4.64 -1.43 -5.77
CA VAL A 32 5.71 -1.77 -4.82
C VAL A 32 6.64 -0.58 -4.68
N GLY A 33 6.99 -0.21 -3.45
CA GLY A 33 7.85 0.93 -3.17
C GLY A 33 9.09 0.51 -2.40
N CYS A 34 10.24 1.07 -2.76
CA CYS A 34 11.47 0.94 -1.98
C CYS A 34 12.11 2.31 -1.76
N TRP A 35 12.74 2.49 -0.60
CA TRP A 35 13.48 3.71 -0.29
C TRP A 35 14.95 3.50 -0.62
N GLU A 36 15.44 4.22 -1.62
CA GLU A 36 16.85 4.26 -1.97
C GLU A 36 17.61 5.14 -0.97
N TYR A 37 18.69 4.59 -0.42
CA TYR A 37 19.59 5.36 0.43
C TYR A 37 20.51 6.24 -0.43
N LYS A 38 20.34 7.56 -0.34
CA LYS A 38 21.13 8.55 -1.09
C LYS A 38 22.40 9.04 -0.37
N GLY A 39 22.84 8.36 0.69
CA GLY A 39 23.97 8.81 1.51
C GLY A 39 23.56 9.67 2.70
N LYS A 40 24.53 9.92 3.61
CA LYS A 40 24.28 10.59 4.88
C LYS A 40 23.96 12.08 4.67
N GLY A 41 22.86 12.54 5.24
CA GLY A 41 22.41 13.94 5.14
C GLY A 41 21.55 14.24 3.91
N ASN A 42 21.38 13.26 3.01
CA ASN A 42 20.44 13.36 1.89
C ASN A 42 19.12 12.68 2.26
N GLU A 43 18.02 13.22 1.76
CA GLU A 43 16.72 12.56 1.87
C GLU A 43 16.72 11.28 1.01
N PRO A 44 16.15 10.17 1.52
CA PRO A 44 16.01 8.96 0.73
C PRO A 44 15.00 9.19 -0.40
N GLU A 45 15.19 8.50 -1.52
CA GLU A 45 14.27 8.58 -2.66
C GLU A 45 13.29 7.41 -2.63
N LEU A 46 12.00 7.68 -2.82
CA LEU A 46 11.00 6.63 -2.96
C LEU A 46 10.90 6.20 -4.42
N ILE A 47 11.42 5.02 -4.72
CA ILE A 47 11.24 4.36 -6.00
C ILE A 47 9.90 3.60 -5.96
N LYS A 48 9.10 3.71 -7.02
CA LYS A 48 7.81 3.03 -7.16
C LYS A 48 7.75 2.25 -8.46
N GLU A 49 7.34 0.99 -8.37
CA GLU A 49 7.08 0.12 -9.52
C GLU A 49 5.58 -0.25 -9.54
N PRO A 50 4.84 0.12 -10.60
CA PRO A 50 3.43 -0.22 -10.73
C PRO A 50 3.22 -1.74 -10.68
N LEU A 51 2.14 -2.16 -10.03
CA LEU A 51 1.72 -3.56 -10.09
C LEU A 51 0.78 -3.73 -11.29
N GLU A 52 1.06 -4.69 -12.16
CA GLU A 52 0.21 -5.05 -13.30
C GLU A 52 -0.11 -6.54 -13.22
N TYR A 53 -1.41 -6.88 -13.08
CA TYR A 53 -1.87 -8.26 -13.00
C TYR A 53 -2.61 -8.63 -14.28
N GLU A 54 -2.04 -9.54 -15.08
CA GLU A 54 -2.63 -9.99 -16.34
C GLU A 54 -3.53 -11.22 -16.17
N ALA A 55 -3.13 -12.14 -15.29
CA ALA A 55 -3.78 -13.44 -15.15
C ALA A 55 -5.01 -13.44 -14.24
N ILE A 56 -5.13 -12.45 -13.35
CA ILE A 56 -6.21 -12.38 -12.34
C ILE A 56 -6.72 -10.96 -12.16
N LYS A 57 -8.02 -10.82 -11.96
CA LYS A 57 -8.61 -9.56 -11.51
C LYS A 57 -8.44 -9.44 -9.99
N VAL A 58 -7.81 -8.36 -9.55
CA VAL A 58 -7.60 -8.10 -8.12
C VAL A 58 -8.94 -7.76 -7.45
N GLN A 59 -9.16 -8.35 -6.26
CA GLN A 59 -10.33 -8.09 -5.43
C GLN A 59 -9.91 -7.65 -4.02
N THR A 60 -10.82 -6.96 -3.33
CA THR A 60 -10.67 -6.63 -1.91
C THR A 60 -10.89 -7.89 -1.08
N ARG A 61 -9.98 -8.16 -0.14
CA ARG A 61 -10.09 -9.31 0.77
C ARG A 61 -10.81 -8.86 2.03
N ASN A 62 -11.79 -9.65 2.47
CA ASN A 62 -12.43 -9.53 3.78
C ASN A 62 -12.15 -10.84 4.53
N TYR A 63 -11.69 -10.74 5.78
CA TYR A 63 -11.37 -11.91 6.62
C TYR A 63 -12.49 -12.24 7.61
N LYS A 64 -13.56 -11.44 7.64
CA LYS A 64 -14.79 -11.71 8.39
C LYS A 64 -15.70 -12.61 7.57
N ASN A 65 -16.41 -13.49 8.29
CA ASN A 65 -17.34 -14.46 7.72
C ASN A 65 -18.62 -13.81 7.21
#